data_AF-A0A918Q1S0-F1
#
_entry.id   AF-A0A918Q1S0-F1
#
_cell.length_a   1.000
_cell.length_b   1.000
_cell.length_c   1.000
_cell.angle_alpha   90.00
_cell.angle_beta   90.00
_cell.angle_gamma   90.00
#
_symmetry.space_group_name_H-M   'P 1'
#
loop_
_entity.id
_entity.type
_entity.pdbx_description
1 polymer ?
#
loop_
_entity_poly.entity_id
_entity_poly.type
_entity_poly.pdbx_seq_one_letter_code
_entity_poly.pdbx_strand_id
1 'polypeptide(L)'
;MPKLFPFRATLPLAKADVFPLNNQPSLYIYYQLFGNNQCQKGFVALIDPLDSSCILQHEATFPDHVQSTIASLEKVNTQIQPTFGLYDDPSQLLEPIMDEIIQQKPHEWTDPKGVIHQLKPLTDPSKISLFQEVLSERKILLADGHHRLAASKHLSTHQAKSSSDHKSYHMMYLVNAFPRLKDIKPFHKMYKMNPENREGLWAELKASFNLSLLPSGPSLADLPKEGFYLLWGKEIYSLGYKAHSSEFPVVSTLLQIDKVIEGLKPSIINYAYTEDEVEFYDQLDNGQFDFGILFPALPLEEIISSSENGIILPPKSTNFYPKPAENSLHFALDGGLVANRN
;
A
#
# COMPACT_ATOMS: atom_id res chain seq x y z
N MET A 1 15.51 10.06 -11.38
CA MET A 1 15.12 8.74 -11.95
C MET A 1 15.36 7.73 -10.85
N PRO A 2 14.45 6.80 -10.52
CA PRO A 2 14.73 5.83 -9.48
C PRO A 2 15.91 4.96 -9.93
N LYS A 3 17.09 5.23 -9.36
CA LYS A 3 18.23 4.35 -9.52
C LYS A 3 17.98 3.16 -8.59
N LEU A 4 17.77 1.98 -9.17
CA LEU A 4 17.79 0.75 -8.38
C LEU A 4 19.24 0.43 -8.03
N PHE A 5 19.50 0.24 -6.75
CA PHE A 5 20.82 -0.15 -6.28
C PHE A 5 20.80 -1.64 -5.94
N PRO A 6 21.67 -2.41 -6.59
CA PRO A 6 21.83 -3.81 -6.24
C PRO A 6 22.51 -3.92 -4.87
N PHE A 7 22.14 -4.88 -4.02
CA PHE A 7 22.59 -4.90 -2.61
C PHE A 7 22.79 -6.29 -2.01
N ARG A 8 23.46 -6.32 -0.85
CA ARG A 8 23.61 -7.52 -0.03
C ARG A 8 22.45 -7.59 0.96
N ALA A 9 21.57 -8.57 0.85
CA ALA A 9 20.50 -8.79 1.81
C ALA A 9 20.94 -9.84 2.84
N THR A 10 20.55 -9.63 4.10
CA THR A 10 20.68 -10.61 5.18
C THR A 10 19.29 -10.92 5.70
N LEU A 11 18.80 -12.14 5.47
CA LEU A 11 17.55 -12.61 6.07
C LEU A 11 17.83 -13.21 7.44
N PRO A 12 17.22 -12.74 8.53
CA PRO A 12 16.98 -13.57 9.69
C PRO A 12 15.68 -14.33 9.44
N LEU A 13 15.78 -15.59 9.01
CA LEU A 13 14.68 -16.52 9.25
C LEU A 13 14.62 -16.77 10.76
N ALA A 14 13.41 -16.77 11.31
CA ALA A 14 13.16 -17.11 12.69
C ALA A 14 13.86 -18.43 13.03
N LYS A 15 14.98 -18.35 13.78
CA LYS A 15 15.76 -19.49 14.30
C LYS A 15 15.89 -20.68 13.34
N ALA A 16 16.64 -20.57 12.24
CA ALA A 16 17.49 -21.68 11.76
C ALA A 16 18.31 -21.36 10.50
N ASP A 17 17.81 -20.57 9.55
CA ASP A 17 18.47 -20.46 8.24
C ASP A 17 18.66 -19.00 7.81
N VAL A 18 19.90 -18.52 7.87
CA VAL A 18 20.24 -17.21 7.28
C VAL A 18 20.39 -17.42 5.78
N PHE A 19 19.62 -16.70 4.95
CA PHE A 19 19.89 -16.68 3.50
C PHE A 19 21.30 -16.12 3.32
N PRO A 20 22.27 -16.92 2.83
CA PRO A 20 23.65 -16.53 2.82
C PRO A 20 23.82 -15.32 1.89
N LEU A 21 24.54 -14.32 2.41
CA LEU A 21 24.95 -13.13 1.70
C LEU A 21 25.40 -13.46 0.28
N ASN A 22 24.74 -12.88 -0.73
CA ASN A 22 25.39 -12.73 -2.01
C ASN A 22 26.41 -11.60 -1.88
N ASN A 23 27.70 -11.89 -2.10
CA ASN A 23 28.74 -10.88 -2.03
C ASN A 23 28.73 -9.91 -3.23
N GLN A 24 27.92 -10.18 -4.24
CA GLN A 24 27.72 -9.30 -5.39
C GLN A 24 26.44 -8.48 -5.21
N PRO A 25 26.47 -7.19 -5.56
CA PRO A 25 25.25 -6.39 -5.66
C PRO A 25 24.21 -7.16 -6.51
N SER A 26 23.00 -7.33 -5.98
CA SER A 26 21.90 -8.03 -6.68
C SER A 26 20.56 -7.29 -6.55
N LEU A 27 19.67 -7.49 -7.53
CA LEU A 27 18.22 -7.42 -7.29
C LEU A 27 17.77 -8.79 -6.76
N TYR A 28 16.69 -8.86 -5.98
CA TYR A 28 16.18 -10.15 -5.49
C TYR A 28 14.81 -10.43 -6.08
N ILE A 29 14.72 -11.40 -6.99
CA ILE A 29 13.44 -11.87 -7.51
C ILE A 29 12.69 -12.56 -6.37
N TYR A 30 11.46 -12.13 -6.11
CA TYR A 30 10.69 -12.55 -4.95
C TYR A 30 9.23 -12.85 -5.34
N TYR A 31 8.87 -14.13 -5.28
CA TYR A 31 7.57 -14.65 -5.64
C TYR A 31 6.82 -15.14 -4.40
N GLN A 32 5.52 -14.87 -4.36
CA GLN A 32 4.59 -15.38 -3.35
C GLN A 32 3.55 -16.25 -4.05
N LEU A 33 3.47 -17.52 -3.68
CA LEU A 33 2.56 -18.53 -4.22
C LEU A 33 1.47 -18.81 -3.19
N PHE A 34 0.22 -18.60 -3.58
CA PHE A 34 -0.96 -18.76 -2.74
C PHE A 34 -1.67 -20.09 -3.07
N GLY A 35 -2.38 -20.66 -2.10
CA GLY A 35 -3.02 -21.99 -2.24
C GLY A 35 -4.09 -22.11 -3.34
N ASN A 36 -4.50 -21.00 -3.96
CA ASN A 36 -5.45 -20.94 -5.07
C ASN A 36 -4.78 -20.80 -6.45
N ASN A 37 -3.51 -21.23 -6.58
CA ASN A 37 -2.67 -21.06 -7.77
C ASN A 37 -2.43 -19.59 -8.18
N GLN A 38 -2.77 -18.61 -7.33
CA GLN A 38 -2.33 -17.25 -7.56
C GLN A 38 -0.84 -17.12 -7.22
N CYS A 39 -0.14 -16.31 -8.01
CA CYS A 39 1.26 -16.00 -7.78
C CYS A 39 1.46 -14.49 -7.93
N GLN A 40 1.93 -13.85 -6.85
CA GLN A 40 2.45 -12.49 -6.93
C GLN A 40 3.91 -12.55 -7.31
N LYS A 41 4.24 -11.93 -8.44
CA LYS A 41 5.59 -11.86 -8.99
C LYS A 41 6.14 -10.46 -8.78
N GLY A 42 7.31 -10.37 -8.18
CA GLY A 42 7.99 -9.09 -8.02
C GLY A 42 9.47 -9.27 -7.73
N PHE A 43 10.11 -8.18 -7.37
CA PHE A 43 11.50 -8.18 -6.95
C PHE A 43 11.76 -7.12 -5.90
N VAL A 44 12.75 -7.37 -5.05
CA VAL A 44 13.21 -6.44 -4.03
C VAL A 44 14.45 -5.72 -4.54
N ALA A 45 14.44 -4.40 -4.38
CA ALA A 45 15.54 -3.52 -4.73
C ALA A 45 15.78 -2.50 -3.62
N LEU A 46 16.96 -1.88 -3.63
CA LEU A 46 17.18 -0.66 -2.89
C LEU A 46 16.98 0.55 -3.78
N ILE A 47 16.38 1.60 -3.21
CA ILE A 47 16.23 2.89 -3.84
C ILE A 47 16.92 3.97 -3.01
N ASP A 48 17.29 5.09 -3.64
CA ASP A 48 17.72 6.28 -2.93
C ASP A 48 16.49 7.02 -2.40
N PRO A 49 16.26 7.10 -1.07
CA PRO A 49 15.10 7.78 -0.51
C PRO A 49 15.14 9.31 -0.73
N LEU A 50 16.29 9.88 -1.11
CA LEU A 50 16.42 11.30 -1.47
C LEU A 50 16.01 11.56 -2.93
N ASP A 51 16.16 10.60 -3.85
CA ASP A 51 15.63 10.65 -5.23
C ASP A 51 14.31 9.87 -5.36
N SER A 52 13.37 10.17 -4.46
CA SER A 52 12.04 9.56 -4.43
C SER A 52 10.99 10.28 -5.29
N SER A 53 11.42 11.13 -6.24
CA SER A 53 10.53 12.02 -7.03
C SER A 53 9.59 11.28 -8.00
N CYS A 54 9.95 10.05 -8.33
CA CYS A 54 9.15 9.13 -9.14
C CYS A 54 8.13 8.33 -8.30
N ILE A 55 8.21 8.40 -6.98
CA ILE A 55 7.37 7.61 -6.07
C ILE A 55 6.13 8.43 -5.73
N LEU A 56 4.99 7.98 -6.24
CA LEU A 56 3.68 8.58 -6.00
C LEU A 56 3.16 8.12 -4.64
N GLN A 57 2.81 9.08 -3.79
CA GLN A 57 2.12 8.82 -2.53
C GLN A 57 0.64 9.04 -2.74
N HIS A 58 -0.18 8.12 -2.23
CA HIS A 58 -1.64 8.22 -2.31
C HIS A 58 -2.27 8.42 -0.91
N GLU A 59 -1.52 8.26 0.17
CA GLU A 59 -1.97 8.50 1.56
C GLU A 59 -0.98 9.45 2.26
N ALA A 60 -1.50 10.23 3.21
CA ALA A 60 -0.69 11.11 4.06
C ALA A 60 0.21 10.32 5.01
N THR A 61 1.29 10.96 5.46
CA THR A 61 2.09 10.47 6.60
C THR A 61 1.78 11.29 7.85
N PHE A 62 1.75 10.61 8.99
CA PHE A 62 1.54 11.24 10.30
C PHE A 62 2.87 11.36 11.05
N PRO A 63 3.22 12.54 11.59
CA PRO A 63 4.49 12.77 12.28
C PRO A 63 4.81 11.74 13.37
N ASP A 64 3.83 11.36 14.19
CA ASP A 64 4.03 10.41 15.30
C ASP A 64 4.40 9.01 14.79
N HIS A 65 3.78 8.55 13.71
CA HIS A 65 4.09 7.26 13.07
C HIS A 65 5.47 7.29 12.40
N VAL A 66 5.83 8.41 11.77
CA VAL A 66 7.18 8.59 11.21
C VAL A 66 8.23 8.55 12.32
N GLN A 67 8.01 9.29 13.42
CA GLN A 67 8.95 9.35 14.54
C GLN A 67 9.12 7.99 15.23
N SER A 68 8.03 7.25 15.43
CA SER A 68 8.07 5.89 15.96
C SER A 68 8.87 4.94 15.05
N THR A 69 8.72 5.10 13.73
CA THR A 69 9.47 4.32 12.74
C THR A 69 10.97 4.67 12.76
N ILE A 70 11.31 5.96 12.87
CA ILE A 70 12.70 6.43 13.01
C ILE A 70 13.35 5.81 14.26
N ALA A 71 12.71 5.93 15.42
CA ALA A 71 13.23 5.38 16.67
C ALA A 71 13.46 3.85 16.60
N SER A 72 12.57 3.14 15.90
CA SER A 72 12.72 1.70 15.67
C SER A 72 13.90 1.37 14.75
N LEU A 73 14.06 2.11 13.66
CA LEU A 73 15.18 1.96 12.72
C LEU A 73 16.53 2.27 13.37
N GLU A 74 16.62 3.33 14.18
CA GLU A 74 17.84 3.70 14.90
C GLU A 74 18.24 2.65 15.94
N LYS A 75 17.26 2.00 16.59
CA LYS A 75 17.50 0.98 17.60
C LYS A 75 17.96 -0.36 17.01
N VAL A 76 17.34 -0.80 15.92
CA VAL A 76 17.56 -2.13 15.32
C VAL A 76 18.60 -2.08 14.19
N ASN A 77 18.89 -0.88 13.68
CA ASN A 77 19.79 -0.64 12.54
C ASN A 77 19.49 -1.53 11.31
N THR A 78 18.22 -1.92 11.13
CA THR A 78 17.80 -2.88 10.11
C THR A 78 16.40 -2.52 9.61
N GLN A 79 16.20 -2.51 8.30
CA GLN A 79 14.89 -2.48 7.68
C GLN A 79 14.33 -3.90 7.64
N ILE A 80 13.37 -4.20 8.51
CA ILE A 80 12.82 -5.55 8.72
C ILE A 80 11.67 -5.91 7.76
N GLN A 81 11.24 -4.95 6.92
CA GLN A 81 10.19 -5.14 5.93
C GLN A 81 10.37 -4.11 4.80
N PRO A 82 10.23 -4.52 3.52
CA PRO A 82 10.25 -3.58 2.40
C PRO A 82 8.99 -2.69 2.39
N THR A 83 9.09 -1.52 1.75
CA THR A 83 7.89 -0.86 1.22
C THR A 83 7.33 -1.62 0.03
N PHE A 84 6.05 -1.43 -0.26
CA PHE A 84 5.40 -2.06 -1.40
C PHE A 84 5.18 -1.03 -2.50
N GLY A 85 5.89 -1.18 -3.62
CA GLY A 85 5.80 -0.30 -4.78
C GLY A 85 5.16 -1.01 -5.97
N LEU A 86 4.30 -0.31 -6.68
CA LEU A 86 3.69 -0.75 -7.92
C LEU A 86 4.26 0.05 -9.07
N TYR A 87 4.77 -0.65 -10.08
CA TYR A 87 5.22 -0.04 -11.33
C TYR A 87 4.38 -0.58 -12.48
N ASP A 88 4.35 0.13 -13.60
CA ASP A 88 3.68 -0.35 -14.80
C ASP A 88 4.70 -0.96 -15.78
N ASP A 89 4.48 -2.16 -16.29
CA ASP A 89 5.20 -2.71 -17.44
C ASP A 89 4.19 -3.41 -18.37
N PRO A 90 3.50 -2.64 -19.25
CA PRO A 90 2.44 -3.17 -20.09
C PRO A 90 2.96 -4.22 -21.08
N SER A 91 4.21 -4.05 -21.51
CA SER A 91 4.94 -4.96 -22.38
C SER A 91 5.37 -6.26 -21.69
N GLN A 92 5.24 -6.35 -20.36
CA GLN A 92 5.66 -7.49 -19.54
C GLN A 92 7.09 -7.96 -19.84
N LEU A 93 8.02 -7.01 -20.01
CA LEU A 93 9.42 -7.30 -20.33
C LEU A 93 10.15 -7.98 -19.17
N LEU A 94 9.84 -7.58 -17.94
CA LEU A 94 10.58 -8.05 -16.76
C LEU A 94 10.12 -9.43 -16.28
N GLU A 95 8.84 -9.77 -16.44
CA GLU A 95 8.27 -11.01 -15.92
C GLU A 95 8.92 -12.30 -16.48
N PRO A 96 9.12 -12.46 -17.80
CA PRO A 96 9.78 -13.65 -18.34
C PRO A 96 11.20 -13.84 -17.79
N ILE A 97 11.92 -12.74 -17.54
CA ILE A 97 13.26 -12.79 -16.94
C ILE A 97 13.16 -13.24 -15.49
N MET A 98 12.20 -12.72 -14.73
CA MET A 98 11.96 -13.16 -13.36
C MET A 98 11.60 -14.66 -13.31
N ASP A 99 10.77 -15.14 -14.24
CA ASP A 99 10.37 -16.55 -14.35
C ASP A 99 11.59 -17.45 -14.66
N GLU A 100 12.46 -17.04 -15.59
CA GLU A 100 13.70 -17.74 -15.90
C GLU A 100 14.62 -17.85 -14.67
N ILE A 101 14.73 -16.79 -13.88
CA ILE A 101 15.62 -16.73 -12.71
C ILE A 101 15.05 -17.54 -11.55
N ILE A 102 13.75 -17.45 -11.27
CA ILE A 102 13.14 -18.14 -10.13
C ILE A 102 13.15 -19.66 -10.29
N GLN A 103 13.14 -20.17 -11.53
CA GLN A 103 13.25 -21.60 -11.83
C GLN A 103 14.63 -22.19 -11.48
N GLN A 104 15.66 -21.34 -11.33
CA GLN A 104 17.05 -21.77 -11.06
C GLN A 104 17.30 -22.02 -9.57
N LYS A 105 16.56 -22.95 -8.97
CA LYS A 105 16.68 -23.35 -7.55
C LYS A 105 16.61 -22.12 -6.61
N PRO A 106 15.40 -21.56 -6.41
CA PRO A 106 15.20 -20.45 -5.48
C PRO A 106 15.37 -20.96 -4.05
N HIS A 107 15.57 -20.03 -3.12
CA HIS A 107 15.34 -20.34 -1.71
C HIS A 107 13.84 -20.25 -1.46
N GLU A 108 13.30 -21.27 -0.79
CA GLU A 108 11.87 -21.43 -0.61
C GLU A 108 11.54 -21.65 0.86
N TRP A 109 10.48 -20.98 1.35
CA TRP A 109 9.93 -21.19 2.69
C TRP A 109 8.42 -20.99 2.69
N THR A 110 7.73 -21.54 3.69
CA THR A 110 6.28 -21.35 3.86
C THR A 110 6.02 -20.54 5.12
N ASP A 111 5.16 -19.51 5.02
CA ASP A 111 4.76 -18.73 6.19
C ASP A 111 3.62 -19.39 6.99
N PRO A 112 3.29 -18.89 8.20
CA PRO A 112 2.20 -19.45 9.01
C PRO A 112 0.81 -19.39 8.35
N LYS A 113 0.63 -18.60 7.29
CA LYS A 113 -0.61 -18.51 6.52
C LYS A 113 -0.63 -19.50 5.34
N GLY A 114 0.41 -20.31 5.17
CA GLY A 114 0.53 -21.30 4.10
C GLY A 114 0.98 -20.71 2.76
N VAL A 115 1.43 -19.45 2.70
CA VAL A 115 1.98 -18.86 1.48
C VAL A 115 3.39 -19.40 1.28
N ILE A 116 3.67 -19.91 0.08
CA ILE A 116 5.01 -20.36 -0.30
C ILE A 116 5.75 -19.16 -0.90
N HIS A 117 6.91 -18.87 -0.35
CA HIS A 117 7.76 -17.75 -0.71
C HIS A 117 8.99 -18.26 -1.45
N GLN A 118 9.32 -17.69 -2.60
CA GLN A 118 10.50 -18.03 -3.37
C GLN A 118 11.36 -16.78 -3.59
N LEU A 119 12.65 -16.86 -3.24
CA LEU A 119 13.60 -15.76 -3.36
C LEU A 119 14.86 -16.20 -4.12
N LYS A 120 15.29 -15.40 -5.11
CA LYS A 120 16.52 -15.65 -5.85
C LYS A 120 17.23 -14.33 -6.22
N PRO A 121 18.55 -14.20 -5.95
CA PRO A 121 19.31 -13.04 -6.41
C PRO A 121 19.51 -13.08 -7.93
N LEU A 122 19.25 -11.95 -8.57
CA LEU A 122 19.64 -11.62 -9.93
C LEU A 122 20.95 -10.82 -9.89
N THR A 123 22.03 -11.41 -10.41
CA THR A 123 23.38 -10.82 -10.44
C THR A 123 23.87 -10.41 -11.82
N ASP A 124 23.19 -10.84 -12.89
CA ASP A 124 23.57 -10.54 -14.26
C ASP A 124 23.46 -9.04 -14.54
N PRO A 125 24.58 -8.32 -14.80
CA PRO A 125 24.55 -6.88 -14.98
C PRO A 125 23.69 -6.44 -16.17
N SER A 126 23.61 -7.24 -17.24
CA SER A 126 22.81 -6.89 -18.43
C SER A 126 21.31 -6.92 -18.11
N LYS A 127 20.87 -7.95 -17.38
CA LYS A 127 19.48 -8.06 -16.90
C LYS A 127 19.17 -6.98 -15.86
N ILE A 128 20.08 -6.68 -14.93
CA ILE A 128 19.90 -5.58 -13.96
C ILE A 128 19.73 -4.23 -14.67
N SER A 129 20.56 -3.93 -15.67
CA SER A 129 20.45 -2.71 -16.47
C SER A 129 19.10 -2.58 -17.15
N LEU A 130 18.55 -3.69 -17.67
CA LEU A 130 17.21 -3.69 -18.26
C LEU A 130 16.11 -3.37 -17.24
N PHE A 131 16.19 -3.90 -16.01
CA PHE A 131 15.26 -3.55 -14.93
C PHE A 131 15.34 -2.06 -14.59
N GLN A 132 16.55 -1.51 -14.54
CA GLN A 132 16.78 -0.08 -14.30
C GLN A 132 16.23 0.77 -15.44
N GLU A 133 16.44 0.38 -16.70
CA GLU A 133 15.95 1.09 -17.88
C GLU A 133 14.43 1.14 -17.89
N VAL A 134 13.77 -0.02 -17.73
CA VAL A 134 12.31 -0.10 -17.63
C VAL A 134 11.81 0.85 -16.55
N LEU A 135 12.33 0.79 -15.32
CA LEU A 135 11.85 1.66 -14.25
C LEU A 135 12.23 3.13 -14.37
N SER A 136 13.28 3.46 -15.13
CA SER A 136 13.78 4.85 -15.22
C SER A 136 12.76 5.82 -15.81
N GLU A 137 11.88 5.33 -16.67
CA GLU A 137 10.84 6.11 -17.36
C GLU A 137 9.50 6.14 -16.63
N ARG A 138 9.40 5.43 -15.49
CA ARG A 138 8.11 5.10 -14.88
C ARG A 138 7.94 5.73 -13.51
N LYS A 139 6.68 5.98 -13.16
CA LYS A 139 6.27 6.28 -11.80
C LYS A 139 6.08 4.99 -11.02
N ILE A 140 6.34 5.05 -9.71
CA ILE A 140 6.10 3.95 -8.78
C ILE A 140 5.03 4.42 -7.81
N LEU A 141 3.86 3.80 -7.83
CA LEU A 141 2.85 4.04 -6.80
C LEU A 141 3.27 3.32 -5.51
N LEU A 142 3.47 4.07 -4.43
CA LEU A 142 3.73 3.47 -3.12
C LEU A 142 2.43 2.91 -2.56
N ALA A 143 2.24 1.60 -2.66
CA ALA A 143 1.04 0.87 -2.23
C ALA A 143 1.02 0.62 -0.72
N ASP A 144 2.18 0.47 -0.07
CA ASP A 144 2.27 0.35 1.39
C ASP A 144 3.61 0.88 1.91
N GLY A 145 3.57 1.48 3.10
CA GLY A 145 4.76 1.89 3.86
C GLY A 145 5.18 3.36 3.67
N HIS A 146 4.21 4.25 3.48
CA HIS A 146 4.42 5.71 3.45
C HIS A 146 5.27 6.23 4.62
N HIS A 147 4.97 5.82 5.85
CA HIS A 147 5.75 6.18 7.03
C HIS A 147 7.19 5.64 7.00
N ARG A 148 7.40 4.44 6.45
CA ARG A 148 8.74 3.82 6.33
C ARG A 148 9.62 4.58 5.34
N LEU A 149 9.09 4.93 4.17
CA LEU A 149 9.83 5.75 3.20
C LEU A 149 10.12 7.14 3.75
N ALA A 150 9.16 7.78 4.42
CA ALA A 150 9.35 9.08 5.06
C ALA A 150 10.43 9.05 6.15
N ALA A 151 10.44 8.00 6.99
CA ALA A 151 11.46 7.79 8.01
C ALA A 151 12.85 7.60 7.38
N SER A 152 12.99 6.78 6.34
CA SER A 152 14.25 6.61 5.61
C SER A 152 14.73 7.93 4.99
N LYS A 153 13.82 8.71 4.39
CA LYS A 153 14.17 10.03 3.82
C LYS A 153 14.65 11.01 4.89
N HIS A 154 14.01 11.02 6.05
CA HIS A 154 14.43 11.83 7.20
C HIS A 154 15.84 11.44 7.66
N LEU A 155 16.07 10.16 7.93
CA LEU A 155 17.38 9.64 8.36
C LEU A 155 18.48 9.94 7.34
N SER A 156 18.25 9.69 6.04
CA SER A 156 19.22 9.99 4.98
C SER A 156 19.55 11.48 4.90
N THR A 157 18.57 12.36 5.09
CA THR A 157 18.78 13.82 5.08
C THR A 157 19.65 14.28 6.26
N HIS A 158 19.47 13.69 7.44
CA HIS A 158 20.25 14.02 8.63
C HIS A 158 21.67 13.45 8.57
N GLN A 159 21.84 12.23 8.07
CA GLN A 159 23.16 11.59 7.90
C GLN A 159 24.03 12.27 6.84
N ALA A 160 23.42 12.72 5.72
CA ALA A 160 24.12 13.46 4.68
C ALA A 160 24.71 14.79 5.20
N LYS A 161 24.16 15.36 6.28
CA LYS A 161 24.68 16.56 6.94
C LYS A 161 25.83 16.26 7.91
N SER A 162 25.94 15.03 8.42
CA SER A 162 26.94 14.64 9.43
C SER A 162 28.15 13.90 8.85
N SER A 163 28.05 13.26 7.69
CA SER A 163 29.14 12.52 7.05
C SER A 163 28.93 12.38 5.54
N SER A 164 29.95 12.66 4.73
CA SER A 164 29.85 12.66 3.26
C SER A 164 29.83 11.26 2.60
N ASP A 165 30.15 10.20 3.34
CA ASP A 165 30.42 8.87 2.77
C ASP A 165 29.37 7.79 3.09
N HIS A 166 28.26 8.14 3.74
CA HIS A 166 27.18 7.19 4.04
C HIS A 166 25.90 7.55 3.29
N LYS A 167 25.59 6.74 2.26
CA LYS A 167 24.29 6.76 1.59
C LYS A 167 23.39 5.71 2.24
N SER A 168 22.32 6.20 2.87
CA SER A 168 21.23 5.36 3.36
C SER A 168 20.25 5.08 2.23
N TYR A 169 20.05 3.80 1.95
CA TYR A 169 19.12 3.30 0.94
C TYR A 169 17.83 2.80 1.58
N HIS A 170 16.78 2.66 0.80
CA HIS A 170 15.48 2.16 1.26
C HIS A 170 15.06 0.90 0.49
N MET A 171 14.65 -0.13 1.22
CA MET A 171 14.26 -1.42 0.67
C MET A 171 12.81 -1.39 0.20
N MET A 172 12.59 -1.73 -1.07
CA MET A 172 11.29 -1.73 -1.71
C MET A 172 11.07 -3.02 -2.48
N TYR A 173 9.89 -3.61 -2.29
CA TYR A 173 9.36 -4.71 -3.09
C TYR A 173 8.51 -4.13 -4.21
N LEU A 174 8.86 -4.45 -5.44
CA LEU A 174 8.30 -3.90 -6.67
C LEU A 174 7.52 -4.98 -7.41
N VAL A 175 6.25 -4.68 -7.71
CA VAL A 175 5.34 -5.56 -8.45
C VAL A 175 4.78 -4.82 -9.65
N ASN A 176 4.68 -5.52 -10.78
CA ASN A 176 4.02 -4.98 -11.97
C ASN A 176 2.51 -4.89 -11.71
N ALA A 177 1.97 -3.69 -11.78
CA ALA A 177 0.56 -3.42 -11.53
C ALA A 177 -0.34 -3.99 -12.65
N PHE A 178 0.18 -4.07 -13.88
CA PHE A 178 -0.55 -4.50 -15.06
C PHE A 178 -0.17 -5.91 -15.50
N PRO A 179 -1.13 -6.79 -15.87
CA PRO A 179 -2.59 -6.66 -15.74
C PRO A 179 -3.14 -7.20 -14.40
N ARG A 180 -2.28 -7.40 -13.39
CA ARG A 180 -2.51 -8.39 -12.33
C ARG A 180 -3.07 -7.86 -11.03
N LEU A 181 -2.96 -6.55 -10.76
CA LEU A 181 -3.41 -6.01 -9.48
C LEU A 181 -4.94 -5.84 -9.48
N LYS A 182 -5.64 -6.92 -9.10
CA LYS A 182 -7.11 -6.97 -9.09
C LYS A 182 -7.72 -6.74 -7.70
N ASP A 183 -6.92 -6.87 -6.64
CA ASP A 183 -7.41 -6.96 -5.26
C ASP A 183 -7.04 -5.71 -4.43
N ILE A 184 -7.42 -4.52 -4.88
CA ILE A 184 -7.41 -3.32 -4.02
C ILE A 184 -8.70 -3.33 -3.22
N LYS A 185 -8.63 -3.76 -1.96
CA LYS A 185 -9.81 -3.75 -1.10
C LYS A 185 -10.04 -2.36 -0.50
N PRO A 186 -11.29 -1.93 -0.32
CA PRO A 186 -11.62 -0.75 0.48
C PRO A 186 -11.52 -1.06 1.97
N PHE A 187 -11.47 -0.02 2.79
CA PHE A 187 -11.91 -0.11 4.18
C PHE A 187 -13.27 0.57 4.33
N HIS A 188 -14.19 -0.12 4.98
CA HIS A 188 -15.49 0.39 5.38
C HIS A 188 -15.36 1.14 6.70
N LYS A 189 -16.00 2.31 6.83
CA LYS A 189 -15.84 3.20 8.00
C LYS A 189 -17.12 3.24 8.82
N MET A 190 -17.00 3.11 10.13
CA MET A 190 -18.11 3.08 11.08
C MET A 190 -17.94 4.16 12.14
N TYR A 191 -19.04 4.75 12.58
CA TYR A 191 -19.05 5.93 13.43
C TYR A 191 -20.10 5.82 14.53
N LYS A 192 -19.67 6.14 15.75
CA LYS A 192 -20.54 6.32 16.91
C LYS A 192 -20.75 7.82 17.09
N MET A 193 -22.00 8.26 17.13
CA MET A 193 -22.39 9.65 17.13
C MET A 193 -23.59 9.85 18.05
N ASN A 194 -23.68 10.99 18.73
CA ASN A 194 -24.87 11.26 19.52
C ASN A 194 -26.13 11.37 18.62
N PRO A 195 -27.27 10.78 18.99
CA PRO A 195 -28.48 10.75 18.16
C PRO A 195 -29.00 12.13 17.72
N GLU A 196 -28.83 13.17 18.54
CA GLU A 196 -29.25 14.54 18.23
C GLU A 196 -28.54 15.14 17.00
N ASN A 197 -27.38 14.59 16.62
CA ASN A 197 -26.61 15.07 15.47
C ASN A 197 -27.01 14.44 14.13
N ARG A 198 -27.98 13.49 14.13
CA ARG A 198 -28.45 12.81 12.92
C ARG A 198 -28.96 13.79 11.86
N GLU A 199 -29.76 14.78 12.26
CA GLU A 199 -30.33 15.76 11.32
C GLU A 199 -29.23 16.59 10.65
N GLY A 200 -28.19 16.97 11.40
CA GLY A 200 -27.01 17.68 10.87
C GLY A 200 -26.26 16.84 9.84
N LEU A 201 -25.97 15.57 10.14
CA LEU A 201 -25.37 14.64 9.18
C LEU A 201 -26.21 14.52 7.90
N TRP A 202 -27.53 14.37 8.04
CA TRP A 202 -28.44 14.25 6.88
C TRP A 202 -28.44 15.51 6.02
N ALA A 203 -28.40 16.69 6.64
CA ALA A 203 -28.34 17.97 5.93
C ALA A 203 -27.04 18.08 5.11
N GLU A 204 -25.89 17.80 5.72
CA GLU A 204 -24.57 17.84 5.05
C GLU A 204 -24.47 16.81 3.91
N LEU A 205 -24.93 15.58 4.15
CA LEU A 205 -24.98 14.56 3.11
C LEU A 205 -25.90 14.97 1.96
N LYS A 206 -27.11 15.47 2.24
CA LYS A 206 -28.05 15.92 1.20
C LYS A 206 -27.55 17.15 0.45
N ALA A 207 -26.68 17.98 1.03
CA ALA A 207 -26.07 19.08 0.31
C ALA A 207 -25.16 18.58 -0.83
N SER A 208 -24.46 17.46 -0.60
CA SER A 208 -23.43 16.94 -1.52
C SER A 208 -23.88 15.73 -2.35
N PHE A 209 -24.83 14.95 -1.86
CA PHE A 209 -25.22 13.64 -2.40
C PHE A 209 -26.72 13.54 -2.65
N ASN A 210 -27.07 12.77 -3.68
CA ASN A 210 -28.40 12.22 -3.89
C ASN A 210 -28.52 10.94 -3.07
N LEU A 211 -29.30 10.98 -1.99
CA LEU A 211 -29.54 9.82 -1.12
C LEU A 211 -30.79 9.08 -1.60
N SER A 212 -30.66 7.80 -1.94
CA SER A 212 -31.80 6.95 -2.29
C SER A 212 -31.90 5.78 -1.31
N LEU A 213 -33.01 5.70 -0.58
CA LEU A 213 -33.30 4.56 0.29
C LEU A 213 -33.48 3.31 -0.58
N LEU A 214 -32.72 2.26 -0.30
CA LEU A 214 -32.86 0.99 -0.98
C LEU A 214 -34.08 0.25 -0.44
N PRO A 215 -34.83 -0.48 -1.29
CA PRO A 215 -35.94 -1.31 -0.84
C PRO A 215 -35.50 -2.28 0.26
N SER A 216 -36.37 -2.57 1.23
CA SER A 216 -36.10 -3.59 2.25
C SER A 216 -35.94 -4.96 1.56
N GLY A 217 -34.71 -5.42 1.33
CA GLY A 217 -34.52 -6.63 0.52
C GLY A 217 -33.11 -7.03 0.06
N PRO A 218 -32.13 -6.14 -0.19
CA PRO A 218 -30.79 -6.60 -0.52
C PRO A 218 -30.08 -6.98 0.76
N SER A 219 -29.53 -8.20 0.82
CA SER A 219 -28.44 -8.46 1.75
C SER A 219 -27.26 -7.57 1.33
N LEU A 220 -26.33 -7.29 2.25
CA LEU A 220 -25.10 -6.56 1.90
C LEU A 220 -24.35 -7.22 0.72
N ALA A 221 -24.45 -8.54 0.59
CA ALA A 221 -23.84 -9.30 -0.50
C ALA A 221 -24.48 -9.00 -1.87
N ASP A 222 -25.72 -8.52 -1.91
CA ASP A 222 -26.44 -8.20 -3.14
C ASP A 222 -26.22 -6.76 -3.63
N LEU A 223 -25.52 -5.94 -2.83
CA LEU A 223 -25.20 -4.56 -3.22
C LEU A 223 -24.16 -4.53 -4.33
N PRO A 224 -24.37 -3.74 -5.41
CA PRO A 224 -23.36 -3.46 -6.42
C PRO A 224 -22.04 -3.01 -5.78
N LYS A 225 -20.92 -3.61 -6.19
CA LYS A 225 -19.61 -3.39 -5.56
C LYS A 225 -18.96 -2.05 -5.93
N GLU A 226 -19.52 -1.36 -6.92
CA GLU A 226 -19.09 -0.05 -7.40
C GLU A 226 -19.77 1.12 -6.65
N GLY A 227 -20.76 0.83 -5.81
CA GLY A 227 -21.56 1.85 -5.11
C GLY A 227 -20.99 2.26 -3.76
N PHE A 228 -21.38 3.47 -3.33
CA PHE A 228 -21.21 3.96 -1.96
C PHE A 228 -22.53 3.82 -1.21
N TYR A 229 -22.51 3.25 -0.01
CA TYR A 229 -23.72 2.99 0.77
C TYR A 229 -23.58 3.47 2.20
N LEU A 230 -24.56 4.25 2.68
CA LEU A 230 -24.69 4.63 4.09
C LEU A 230 -25.67 3.66 4.73
N LEU A 231 -25.21 3.02 5.81
CA LEU A 231 -26.03 2.21 6.69
C LEU A 231 -26.29 2.99 7.96
N TRP A 232 -27.57 3.12 8.33
CA TRP A 232 -28.01 3.71 9.60
C TRP A 232 -29.09 2.82 10.20
N GLY A 233 -28.76 2.10 11.27
CA GLY A 233 -29.60 1.02 11.77
C GLY A 233 -29.92 -0.01 10.67
N LYS A 234 -31.19 -0.20 10.34
CA LYS A 234 -31.65 -1.13 9.29
C LYS A 234 -31.84 -0.48 7.92
N GLU A 235 -31.62 0.82 7.81
CA GLU A 235 -31.82 1.57 6.57
C GLU A 235 -30.50 1.62 5.79
N ILE A 236 -30.57 1.32 4.49
CA ILE A 236 -29.43 1.40 3.57
C ILE A 236 -29.75 2.46 2.51
N TYR A 237 -28.88 3.45 2.36
CA TYR A 237 -29.01 4.51 1.37
C TYR A 237 -27.86 4.42 0.37
N SER A 238 -28.14 4.47 -0.93
CA SER A 238 -27.09 4.72 -1.93
C SER A 238 -26.74 6.19 -1.97
N LEU A 239 -25.45 6.49 -2.18
CA LEU A 239 -24.91 7.84 -2.25
C LEU A 239 -24.48 8.13 -3.69
N GLY A 240 -25.29 8.92 -4.40
CA GLY A 240 -24.90 9.47 -5.70
C GLY A 240 -24.28 10.85 -5.54
N TYR A 241 -22.98 11.01 -5.78
CA TYR A 241 -22.33 12.33 -5.68
C TYR A 241 -22.90 13.32 -6.71
N LYS A 242 -23.26 14.54 -6.27
CA LYS A 242 -23.91 15.55 -7.12
C LYS A 242 -22.96 16.34 -8.01
N ALA A 243 -21.66 16.33 -7.73
CA ALA A 243 -20.71 17.15 -8.48
C ALA A 243 -20.55 16.70 -9.94
N HIS A 244 -20.09 17.63 -10.78
CA HIS A 244 -19.85 17.41 -12.21
C HIS A 244 -18.65 16.48 -12.47
N SER A 245 -18.53 16.03 -13.74
CA SER A 245 -17.56 15.02 -14.18
C SER A 245 -16.16 15.29 -13.63
N SER A 246 -15.62 14.32 -12.90
CA SER A 246 -14.22 14.25 -12.52
C SER A 246 -13.53 13.20 -13.39
N GLU A 247 -12.23 13.36 -13.61
CA GLU A 247 -11.37 12.32 -14.21
C GLU A 247 -11.27 11.09 -13.30
N PHE A 248 -11.50 11.27 -11.99
CA PHE A 248 -11.49 10.22 -10.97
C PHE A 248 -12.76 10.29 -10.11
N PRO A 249 -13.93 9.85 -10.64
CA PRO A 249 -15.22 10.01 -9.99
C PRO A 249 -15.36 9.26 -8.66
N VAL A 250 -14.75 8.08 -8.52
CA VAL A 250 -14.81 7.29 -7.28
C VAL A 250 -13.96 7.97 -6.20
N VAL A 251 -12.74 8.40 -6.52
CA VAL A 251 -11.88 9.16 -5.60
C VAL A 251 -12.54 10.47 -5.18
N SER A 252 -13.16 11.19 -6.12
CA SER A 252 -13.84 12.47 -5.81
C SER A 252 -15.01 12.28 -4.86
N THR A 253 -15.77 11.21 -5.04
CA THR A 253 -16.88 10.82 -4.16
C THR A 253 -16.37 10.51 -2.75
N LEU A 254 -15.30 9.71 -2.65
CA LEU A 254 -14.66 9.38 -1.38
C LEU A 254 -14.17 10.63 -0.64
N LEU A 255 -13.49 11.54 -1.33
CA LEU A 255 -12.99 12.80 -0.74
C LEU A 255 -14.13 13.68 -0.21
N GLN A 256 -15.25 13.74 -0.95
CA GLN A 256 -16.40 14.52 -0.49
C GLN A 256 -17.07 13.87 0.72
N ILE A 257 -17.14 12.53 0.78
CA ILE A 257 -17.63 11.82 1.96
C ILE A 257 -16.74 12.16 3.15
N ASP A 258 -15.42 12.06 3.00
CA ASP A 258 -14.47 12.36 4.06
C ASP A 258 -14.62 13.80 4.56
N LYS A 259 -14.71 14.78 3.65
CA LYS A 259 -14.97 16.18 4.00
C LYS A 259 -16.25 16.39 4.81
N VAL A 260 -17.35 15.70 4.45
CA VAL A 260 -18.60 15.75 5.22
C VAL A 260 -18.38 15.18 6.63
N ILE A 261 -17.72 14.03 6.74
CA ILE A 261 -17.41 13.41 8.03
C ILE A 261 -16.46 14.28 8.86
N GLU A 262 -15.47 14.93 8.25
CA GLU A 262 -14.56 15.84 8.93
C GLU A 262 -15.29 17.03 9.57
N GLY A 263 -16.28 17.60 8.87
CA GLY A 263 -17.14 18.66 9.42
C GLY A 263 -17.95 18.22 10.64
N LEU A 264 -18.16 16.92 10.80
CA LEU A 264 -18.92 16.32 11.90
C LEU A 264 -18.05 15.75 13.02
N LYS A 265 -16.72 15.85 12.94
CA LYS A 265 -15.78 15.37 13.98
C LYS A 265 -16.17 15.78 15.41
N PRO A 266 -16.66 17.01 15.70
CA PRO A 266 -17.08 17.38 17.06
C PRO A 266 -18.24 16.53 17.62
N SER A 267 -19.03 15.91 16.74
CA SER A 267 -20.20 15.10 17.08
C SER A 267 -19.90 13.60 17.12
N ILE A 268 -18.76 13.17 16.59
CA ILE A 268 -18.34 11.77 16.54
C ILE A 268 -17.66 11.39 17.86
N ILE A 269 -18.24 10.43 18.57
CA ILE A 269 -17.75 9.89 19.84
C ILE A 269 -16.61 8.90 19.60
N ASN A 270 -16.78 8.05 18.60
CA ASN A 270 -15.83 6.98 18.25
C ASN A 270 -15.93 6.67 16.76
N TYR A 271 -14.85 6.14 16.18
CA TYR A 271 -14.85 5.65 14.81
C TYR A 271 -13.98 4.40 14.69
N ALA A 272 -14.32 3.53 13.74
CA ALA A 272 -13.53 2.36 13.39
C ALA A 272 -13.60 2.11 11.88
N TYR A 273 -12.77 1.19 11.40
CA TYR A 273 -12.78 0.77 10.02
C TYR A 273 -12.43 -0.72 9.92
N THR A 274 -12.94 -1.38 8.88
CA THR A 274 -12.64 -2.81 8.62
C THR A 274 -12.64 -3.10 7.11
N GLU A 275 -11.87 -4.10 6.69
CA GLU A 275 -11.91 -4.65 5.33
C GLU A 275 -12.98 -5.75 5.16
N ASP A 276 -13.61 -6.15 6.27
CA ASP A 276 -14.59 -7.24 6.32
C ASP A 276 -16.02 -6.68 6.35
N GLU A 277 -16.77 -6.91 5.28
CA GLU A 277 -18.17 -6.50 5.15
C GLU A 277 -19.09 -7.14 6.22
N VAL A 278 -18.76 -8.34 6.69
CA VAL A 278 -19.52 -9.05 7.73
C VAL A 278 -19.28 -8.40 9.08
N GLU A 279 -18.02 -8.16 9.44
CA GLU A 279 -17.69 -7.43 10.67
C GLU A 279 -18.32 -6.03 10.65
N PHE A 280 -18.25 -5.34 9.50
CA PHE A 280 -18.85 -4.02 9.32
C PHE A 280 -20.36 -4.03 9.65
N TYR A 281 -21.08 -5.03 9.17
CA TYR A 281 -22.51 -5.19 9.46
C TYR A 281 -22.79 -5.52 10.91
N ASP A 282 -22.08 -6.51 11.46
CA ASP A 282 -22.28 -7.00 12.82
C ASP A 282 -22.05 -5.89 13.85
N GLN A 283 -21.06 -5.02 13.62
CA GLN A 283 -20.76 -3.88 14.49
C GLN A 283 -21.88 -2.83 14.47
N LEU A 284 -22.58 -2.65 13.34
CA LEU A 284 -23.74 -1.76 13.23
C LEU A 284 -25.01 -2.39 13.82
N ASP A 285 -25.29 -3.66 13.52
CA ASP A 285 -26.50 -4.36 13.98
C ASP A 285 -26.50 -4.54 15.51
N ASN A 286 -25.33 -4.79 16.11
CA ASN A 286 -25.16 -4.87 17.56
C ASN A 286 -25.13 -3.50 18.27
N GLY A 287 -25.26 -2.40 17.54
CA GLY A 287 -25.28 -1.04 18.10
C GLY A 287 -23.95 -0.55 18.67
N GLN A 288 -22.82 -1.15 18.27
CA GLN A 288 -21.50 -0.64 18.64
C GLN A 288 -21.25 0.72 17.98
N PHE A 289 -21.64 0.84 16.71
CA PHE A 289 -21.64 2.08 15.93
C PHE A 289 -23.06 2.41 15.46
N ASP A 290 -23.35 3.70 15.31
CA ASP A 290 -24.69 4.19 14.96
C ASP A 290 -24.91 4.19 13.44
N PHE A 291 -23.83 4.42 12.68
CA PHE A 291 -23.86 4.38 11.23
C PHE A 291 -22.51 3.98 10.64
N GLY A 292 -22.53 3.55 9.38
CA GLY A 292 -21.32 3.24 8.64
C GLY A 292 -21.47 3.53 7.15
N ILE A 293 -20.34 3.64 6.49
CA ILE A 293 -20.25 3.82 5.04
C ILE A 293 -19.50 2.64 4.45
N LEU A 294 -20.20 1.92 3.58
CA LEU A 294 -19.62 0.92 2.68
C LEU A 294 -19.02 1.66 1.48
N PHE A 295 -17.78 1.36 1.18
CA PHE A 295 -16.99 1.98 0.11
C PHE A 295 -16.73 0.94 -0.98
N PRO A 296 -16.76 1.33 -2.27
CA PRO A 296 -16.31 0.46 -3.34
C PRO A 296 -14.78 0.38 -3.35
N ALA A 297 -14.23 -0.65 -4.00
CA ALA A 297 -12.82 -0.67 -4.33
C ALA A 297 -12.48 0.52 -5.24
N LEU A 298 -11.37 1.22 -4.94
CA LEU A 298 -10.90 2.31 -5.80
C LEU A 298 -10.23 1.73 -7.06
N PRO A 299 -10.60 2.17 -8.27
CA PRO A 299 -9.88 1.77 -9.48
C PRO A 299 -8.42 2.21 -9.40
N LEU A 300 -7.49 1.32 -9.75
CA LEU A 300 -6.05 1.62 -9.69
C LEU A 300 -5.69 2.85 -10.53
N GLU A 301 -6.28 2.98 -11.71
CA GLU A 301 -6.06 4.13 -12.60
C GLU A 301 -6.47 5.45 -11.93
N GLU A 302 -7.58 5.49 -11.19
CA GLU A 302 -7.99 6.68 -10.44
C GLU A 302 -7.03 7.00 -9.28
N ILE A 303 -6.47 5.98 -8.60
CA ILE A 303 -5.48 6.19 -7.55
C ILE A 303 -4.21 6.80 -8.15
N ILE A 304 -3.74 6.27 -9.28
CA ILE A 304 -2.54 6.77 -9.96
C ILE A 304 -2.78 8.21 -10.44
N SER A 305 -3.85 8.46 -11.21
CA SER A 305 -4.11 9.79 -11.78
C SER A 305 -4.34 10.85 -10.70
N SER A 306 -5.07 10.53 -9.63
CA SER A 306 -5.25 11.44 -8.50
C SER A 306 -3.92 11.72 -7.78
N SER A 307 -3.10 10.70 -7.55
CA SER A 307 -1.76 10.87 -6.93
C SER A 307 -0.82 11.72 -7.78
N GLU A 308 -0.86 11.59 -9.11
CA GLU A 308 -0.11 12.43 -10.05
C GLU A 308 -0.55 13.89 -10.00
N ASN A 309 -1.82 14.14 -9.73
CA ASN A 309 -2.39 15.47 -9.48
C ASN A 309 -2.14 15.98 -8.05
N GLY A 310 -1.36 15.26 -7.23
CA GLY A 310 -1.02 15.66 -5.86
C GLY A 310 -2.18 15.50 -4.86
N ILE A 311 -3.22 14.75 -5.22
CA ILE A 311 -4.34 14.44 -4.35
C ILE A 311 -3.93 13.35 -3.37
N ILE A 312 -4.18 13.60 -2.10
CA ILE A 312 -3.95 12.64 -1.02
C ILE A 312 -5.29 12.08 -0.58
N LEU A 313 -5.40 10.75 -0.59
CA LEU A 313 -6.58 10.06 -0.12
C LEU A 313 -6.65 10.12 1.41
N PRO A 314 -7.86 10.15 1.97
CA PRO A 314 -8.07 9.98 3.39
C PRO A 314 -7.43 8.69 3.90
N PRO A 315 -7.06 8.64 5.19
CA PRO A 315 -6.46 7.45 5.75
C PRO A 315 -7.35 6.23 5.58
N LYS A 316 -6.72 5.07 5.33
CA LYS A 316 -7.43 3.80 5.15
C LYS A 316 -8.46 3.86 4.01
N SER A 317 -8.11 4.45 2.87
CA SER A 317 -8.94 4.40 1.67
C SER A 317 -8.69 3.15 0.82
N THR A 318 -7.48 2.60 0.91
CA THR A 318 -6.98 1.54 0.03
C THR A 318 -6.28 0.46 0.84
N ASN A 319 -6.40 -0.78 0.37
CA ASN A 319 -5.73 -1.92 0.95
C ASN A 319 -5.18 -2.82 -0.15
N PHE A 320 -3.91 -2.59 -0.47
CA PHE A 320 -3.19 -3.33 -1.49
C PHE A 320 -2.77 -4.69 -0.97
N TYR A 321 -3.22 -5.75 -1.64
CA TYR A 321 -2.82 -7.11 -1.36
C TYR A 321 -2.43 -7.87 -2.63
N PRO A 322 -1.63 -8.95 -2.49
CA PRO A 322 -0.95 -9.37 -1.27
C PRO A 322 0.23 -8.48 -0.89
N LYS A 323 0.42 -8.22 0.42
CA LYS A 323 1.57 -7.44 0.92
C LYS A 323 2.84 -8.30 0.91
N PRO A 324 4.04 -7.67 0.84
CA PRO A 324 5.28 -8.39 1.10
C PRO A 324 5.24 -8.99 2.50
N ALA A 325 5.76 -10.21 2.66
CA ALA A 325 5.69 -10.88 3.95
C ALA A 325 6.38 -10.07 5.06
N GLU A 326 5.67 -9.96 6.18
CA GLU A 326 6.15 -9.26 7.36
C GLU A 326 7.28 -10.05 8.02
N ASN A 327 8.35 -9.36 8.41
CA ASN A 327 9.50 -9.94 9.12
C ASN A 327 10.20 -11.09 8.39
N SER A 328 9.97 -11.30 7.09
CA SER A 328 10.63 -12.35 6.30
C SER A 328 11.81 -11.83 5.47
N LEU A 329 11.87 -10.52 5.21
CA LEU A 329 12.87 -9.85 4.40
C LEU A 329 13.52 -8.71 5.18
N HIS A 330 14.81 -8.83 5.50
CA HIS A 330 15.51 -7.83 6.29
C HIS A 330 16.72 -7.27 5.52
N PHE A 331 17.03 -6.01 5.78
CA PHE A 331 18.16 -5.31 5.22
C PHE A 331 18.88 -4.51 6.30
N ALA A 332 20.08 -4.95 6.67
CA ALA A 332 20.92 -4.29 7.66
C ALA A 332 21.48 -2.97 7.09
N LEU A 333 21.36 -1.87 7.85
CA LEU A 333 21.79 -0.53 7.40
C LEU A 333 23.32 -0.35 7.48
N ASP A 334 24.02 -1.21 8.22
CA ASP A 334 25.48 -1.29 8.33
C ASP A 334 26.13 -2.30 7.36
N GLY A 335 25.31 -3.07 6.64
CA GLY A 335 25.73 -4.07 5.66
C GLY A 335 26.24 -3.41 4.38
N GLY A 336 27.49 -2.94 4.41
CA GLY A 336 28.19 -2.22 3.35
C GLY A 336 27.75 -2.55 1.92
N LEU A 337 27.05 -1.60 1.33
CA LEU A 337 27.10 -1.40 -0.11
C LEU A 337 28.47 -0.80 -0.43
N VAL A 338 29.41 -1.64 -0.85
CA VAL A 338 30.49 -1.16 -1.73
C VAL A 338 29.78 -0.82 -3.05
N ALA A 339 29.28 0.41 -3.12
CA ALA A 339 28.95 1.01 -4.40
C ALA A 339 30.27 1.08 -5.18
N ASN A 340 30.50 0.11 -6.06
CA ASN A 340 31.57 0.23 -7.04
C ASN A 340 31.24 1.47 -7.86
N ARG A 341 31.94 2.56 -7.57
CA ARG A 341 32.12 3.66 -8.50
C ARG A 341 32.92 3.09 -9.66
N ASN A 342 32.27 2.85 -10.78
CA ASN A 342 32.89 2.97 -12.10
C ASN A 342 31.96 3.83 -12.95
#